data_AF-A0A291IST7-F1
#
_entry.id   AF-A0A291IST7-F1
#
_cell.length_a   1.000
_cell.length_b   1.000
_cell.length_c   1.000
_cell.angle_alpha   90.00
_cell.angle_beta   90.00
_cell.angle_gamma   90.00
#
_symmetry.space_group_name_H-M   'P 1'
#
loop_
_entity.id
_entity.type
_entity.pdbx_description
1 polymer ?
#
loop_
_entity_poly.entity_id
_entity_poly.type
_entity_poly.pdbx_seq_one_letter_code
_entity_poly.pdbx_strand_id
1 'polypeptide(L)'
;MSKIDGEMIVEIINSYERVNNLYQEGKDGSRSASKMDELHAKIASDLNDKINASPELKGKYRTDSKKNNKNEIKAEGAIYSKKLDIAILDVRTKQQDIVGAIEVKAPTASFAQNKVNYFEQGMGECVNLKLSKKKYYDVYIYLDKIPNFKGSPKMLKSVEDLDQSTFDWLRKRNNIGVMSKEDLPYVPNSTLIMLLKSPNLPNDITKEGYYSFLTENLSPKKKNPNSLYADDAFDNLFKTRNLFFNDYEEFLNEIIEDLKENERR
;
A
#
# COMPACT_ATOMS: atom_id res chain seq x y z
N MET A 1 20.25 2.74 3.56
CA MET A 1 19.71 2.61 4.93
C MET A 1 18.22 2.77 4.81
N SER A 2 17.51 1.65 4.68
CA SER A 2 16.05 1.58 4.77
C SER A 2 15.62 2.24 6.09
N LYS A 3 14.81 3.30 5.98
CA LYS A 3 14.15 3.94 7.12
C LYS A 3 12.69 3.52 7.09
N ILE A 4 12.42 2.29 7.53
CA ILE A 4 11.06 1.95 7.89
C ILE A 4 10.96 1.96 9.40
N ASP A 5 9.98 2.74 9.86
CA ASP A 5 9.51 2.74 11.22
C ASP A 5 9.02 1.32 11.58
N GLY A 6 9.60 0.74 12.63
CA GLY A 6 9.20 -0.59 13.12
C GLY A 6 7.71 -0.66 13.45
N GLU A 7 7.06 0.48 13.73
CA GLU A 7 5.61 0.56 13.92
C GLU A 7 4.80 0.22 12.66
N MET A 8 5.26 0.63 11.46
CA MET A 8 4.57 0.30 10.21
C MET A 8 4.56 -1.21 9.97
N ILE A 9 5.65 -1.89 10.30
CA ILE A 9 5.77 -3.35 10.20
C ILE A 9 4.82 -4.04 11.17
N VAL A 10 4.79 -3.56 12.42
CA VAL A 10 3.86 -4.04 13.45
C VAL A 10 2.43 -3.94 12.92
N GLU A 11 2.06 -2.82 12.31
CA GLU A 11 0.69 -2.64 11.82
C GLU A 11 0.37 -3.51 10.60
N ILE A 12 1.34 -3.76 9.72
CA ILE A 12 1.17 -4.74 8.63
C ILE A 12 0.92 -6.14 9.21
N ILE A 13 1.67 -6.55 10.22
CA ILE A 13 1.50 -7.86 10.85
C ILE A 13 0.13 -7.95 11.55
N ASN A 14 -0.27 -6.89 12.27
CA ASN A 14 -1.60 -6.80 12.87
C ASN A 14 -2.70 -6.93 11.81
N SER A 15 -2.48 -6.40 10.59
CA SER A 15 -3.42 -6.57 9.48
C SER A 15 -3.59 -8.04 9.07
N TYR A 16 -2.50 -8.82 9.07
CA TYR A 16 -2.54 -10.26 8.79
C TYR A 16 -3.22 -11.04 9.93
N GLU A 17 -3.04 -10.62 11.18
CA GLU A 17 -3.74 -11.20 12.32
C GLU A 17 -5.26 -10.98 12.23
N ARG A 18 -5.69 -9.77 11.86
CA ARG A 18 -7.12 -9.47 11.63
C ARG A 18 -7.70 -10.32 10.50
N VAL A 19 -6.91 -10.56 9.44
CA VAL A 19 -7.29 -11.49 8.36
C VAL A 19 -7.50 -12.90 8.93
N ASN A 20 -6.57 -13.39 9.74
CA ASN A 20 -6.65 -14.70 10.39
C ASN A 20 -7.93 -14.85 11.23
N ASN A 21 -8.21 -13.87 12.10
CA ASN A 21 -9.36 -13.93 13.00
C ASN A 21 -10.69 -14.05 12.21
N LEU A 22 -10.80 -13.37 11.08
CA LEU A 22 -12.00 -13.46 10.24
C LEU A 22 -12.15 -14.82 9.54
N TYR A 23 -11.04 -15.48 9.18
CA TYR A 23 -11.07 -16.86 8.72
C TYR A 23 -11.55 -17.81 9.82
N GLN A 24 -11.10 -17.63 11.06
CA GLN A 24 -11.53 -18.43 12.20
C GLN A 24 -13.02 -18.25 12.53
N GLU A 25 -13.58 -17.07 12.25
CA GLU A 25 -15.02 -16.78 12.38
C GLU A 25 -15.87 -17.36 11.22
N GLY A 26 -15.29 -18.11 10.29
CA GLY A 26 -16.01 -18.67 9.14
C GLY A 26 -16.45 -17.63 8.11
N LYS A 27 -15.97 -16.38 8.23
CA LYS A 27 -16.16 -15.34 7.22
C LYS A 27 -15.11 -15.50 6.15
N ASP A 28 -15.38 -15.04 4.92
CA ASP A 28 -14.33 -14.96 3.90
C ASP A 28 -13.31 -13.89 4.32
N GLY A 29 -12.30 -14.36 5.06
CA GLY A 29 -11.13 -13.61 5.51
C GLY A 29 -10.33 -13.00 4.36
N SER A 30 -10.62 -13.29 3.08
CA SER A 30 -10.01 -12.56 1.95
C SER A 30 -10.80 -11.34 1.46
N ARG A 31 -12.09 -11.20 1.80
CA ARG A 31 -12.99 -10.22 1.13
C ARG A 31 -13.50 -9.03 1.95
N SER A 32 -13.48 -9.08 3.29
CA SER A 32 -13.90 -7.90 4.08
C SER A 32 -12.89 -6.74 3.96
N ALA A 33 -13.39 -5.59 3.51
CA ALA A 33 -12.64 -4.33 3.40
C ALA A 33 -12.09 -3.84 4.75
N SER A 34 -12.71 -4.23 5.86
CA SER A 34 -12.37 -3.77 7.21
C SER A 34 -11.00 -4.20 7.74
N LYS A 35 -10.30 -5.12 7.05
CA LYS A 35 -9.01 -5.68 7.50
C LYS A 35 -7.87 -4.69 7.44
N MET A 36 -7.95 -3.78 6.47
CA MET A 36 -6.94 -2.77 6.21
C MET A 36 -7.30 -1.42 6.83
N ASP A 37 -8.48 -1.27 7.44
CA ASP A 37 -8.94 0.01 7.99
C ASP A 37 -7.94 0.61 9.01
N GLU A 38 -7.32 -0.23 9.86
CA GLU A 38 -6.30 0.23 10.82
C GLU A 38 -4.96 0.56 10.13
N LEU A 39 -4.58 -0.18 9.10
CA LEU A 39 -3.38 0.14 8.31
C LEU A 39 -3.57 1.47 7.56
N HIS A 40 -4.77 1.69 6.99
CA HIS A 40 -5.14 2.95 6.38
C HIS A 40 -5.14 4.09 7.41
N ALA A 41 -5.64 3.84 8.63
CA ALA A 41 -5.60 4.78 9.73
C ALA A 41 -4.19 5.16 10.16
N LYS A 42 -3.28 4.18 10.26
CA LYS A 42 -1.86 4.42 10.59
C LYS A 42 -1.20 5.30 9.53
N ILE A 43 -1.31 4.94 8.25
CA ILE A 43 -0.74 5.75 7.15
C ILE A 43 -1.34 7.15 7.14
N ALA A 44 -2.66 7.27 7.32
CA ALA A 44 -3.31 8.57 7.42
C ALA A 44 -2.79 9.38 8.61
N SER A 45 -2.61 8.77 9.78
CA SER A 45 -2.09 9.44 10.99
C SER A 45 -0.66 9.93 10.78
N ASP A 46 0.22 9.08 10.28
CA ASP A 46 1.63 9.41 10.07
C ASP A 46 1.79 10.57 9.08
N LEU A 47 0.99 10.57 8.01
CA LEU A 47 0.98 11.67 7.05
C LEU A 47 0.39 12.95 7.67
N ASN A 48 -0.65 12.85 8.51
CA ASN A 48 -1.18 14.00 9.25
C ASN A 48 -0.13 14.62 10.18
N ASP A 49 0.66 13.79 10.87
CA ASP A 49 1.71 14.27 11.78
C ASP A 49 2.78 15.05 11.00
N LYS A 50 3.17 14.56 9.81
CA LYS A 50 4.08 15.30 8.92
C LYS A 50 3.47 16.58 8.37
N ILE A 51 2.19 16.58 7.99
CA ILE A 51 1.47 17.79 7.57
C ILE A 51 1.46 18.82 8.71
N ASN A 52 1.15 18.40 9.93
CA ASN A 52 1.08 19.27 11.11
C ASN A 52 2.45 19.77 11.58
N ALA A 53 3.52 19.04 11.27
CA ALA A 53 4.89 19.45 11.52
C ALA A 53 5.40 20.46 10.48
N SER A 54 4.84 20.49 9.26
CA SER A 54 5.17 21.49 8.23
C SER A 54 4.42 22.81 8.46
N PRO A 55 5.13 23.94 8.70
CA PRO A 55 4.49 25.24 8.87
C PRO A 55 3.70 25.70 7.63
N GLU A 56 4.10 25.26 6.43
CA GLU A 56 3.46 25.63 5.17
C GLU A 56 2.12 24.94 4.94
N LEU A 57 1.96 23.72 5.47
CA LEU A 57 0.80 22.85 5.21
C LEU A 57 -0.16 22.77 6.41
N LYS A 58 0.34 22.98 7.63
CA LYS A 58 -0.44 22.91 8.87
C LYS A 58 -1.69 23.78 8.78
N GLY A 59 -2.85 23.17 9.07
CA GLY A 59 -4.15 23.84 9.03
C GLY A 59 -4.70 24.08 7.63
N LYS A 60 -3.97 23.70 6.57
CA LYS A 60 -4.45 23.73 5.18
C LYS A 60 -4.84 22.37 4.67
N TYR A 61 -4.11 21.33 5.10
CA TYR A 61 -4.37 19.96 4.70
C TYR A 61 -4.64 19.05 5.90
N ARG A 62 -5.36 17.96 5.66
CA ARG A 62 -5.43 16.81 6.55
C ARG A 62 -5.61 15.52 5.75
N THR A 63 -5.41 14.39 6.41
CA THR A 63 -5.70 13.07 5.89
C THR A 63 -6.77 12.38 6.70
N ASP A 64 -7.69 11.72 6.00
CA ASP A 64 -8.74 10.90 6.61
C ASP A 64 -8.75 9.50 5.99
N SER A 65 -9.02 8.49 6.81
CA SER A 65 -9.38 7.14 6.38
C SER A 65 -10.77 6.80 6.88
N LYS A 66 -11.35 5.70 6.39
CA LYS A 66 -12.64 5.19 6.87
C LYS A 66 -12.71 5.07 8.39
N LYS A 67 -11.62 4.60 9.02
CA LYS A 67 -11.52 4.39 10.46
C LYS A 67 -11.53 5.72 11.23
N ASN A 68 -10.70 6.68 10.82
CA ASN A 68 -10.54 7.94 11.53
C ASN A 68 -11.77 8.84 11.38
N ASN A 69 -12.38 8.82 10.20
CA ASN A 69 -13.59 9.60 9.90
C ASN A 69 -14.90 8.88 10.24
N LYS A 70 -14.84 7.61 10.65
CA LYS A 70 -15.98 6.71 10.93
C LYS A 70 -16.95 6.49 9.76
N ASN A 71 -16.60 6.97 8.56
CA ASN A 71 -17.41 6.94 7.35
C ASN A 71 -16.53 6.69 6.13
N GLU A 72 -17.07 6.01 5.11
CA GLU A 72 -16.37 5.83 3.84
C GLU A 72 -16.25 7.17 3.11
N ILE A 73 -15.03 7.48 2.69
CA ILE A 73 -14.72 8.71 1.97
C ILE A 73 -14.82 8.42 0.47
N LYS A 74 -15.52 9.29 -0.25
CA LYS A 74 -15.69 9.18 -1.71
C LYS A 74 -15.17 10.41 -2.39
N ALA A 75 -14.44 10.22 -3.49
CA ALA A 75 -14.04 11.28 -4.39
C ALA A 75 -14.72 11.13 -5.73
N GLU A 76 -15.24 12.24 -6.25
CA GLU A 76 -15.67 12.33 -7.64
C GLU A 76 -14.45 12.26 -8.56
N GLY A 77 -14.38 11.20 -9.37
CA GLY A 77 -13.42 11.04 -10.46
C GLY A 77 -14.01 11.47 -11.80
N ALA A 78 -13.20 11.39 -12.85
CA ALA A 78 -13.57 11.88 -14.18
C ALA A 78 -14.57 10.95 -14.88
N ILE A 79 -14.57 9.67 -14.50
CA ILE A 79 -15.37 8.60 -15.08
C ILE A 79 -16.40 8.11 -14.06
N TYR A 80 -16.01 7.95 -12.79
CA TYR A 80 -16.89 7.47 -11.73
C TYR A 80 -16.47 7.97 -10.34
N SER A 81 -17.42 8.00 -9.40
CA SER A 81 -17.16 8.26 -7.98
C SER A 81 -16.47 7.05 -7.33
N LYS A 82 -15.34 7.26 -6.67
CA LYS A 82 -14.49 6.21 -6.09
C LYS A 82 -14.45 6.32 -4.57
N LYS A 83 -14.58 5.18 -3.88
CA LYS A 83 -14.27 5.07 -2.46
C LYS A 83 -12.75 5.04 -2.28
N LEU A 84 -12.25 5.84 -1.33
CA LEU A 84 -10.82 5.98 -1.07
C LEU A 84 -10.42 5.21 0.18
N ASP A 85 -9.24 4.60 0.14
CA ASP A 85 -8.60 4.02 1.32
C ASP A 85 -8.17 5.14 2.28
N ILE A 86 -7.47 6.13 1.75
CA ILE A 86 -7.02 7.34 2.44
C ILE A 86 -7.23 8.54 1.53
N ALA A 87 -7.89 9.58 2.04
CA ALA A 87 -8.09 10.84 1.36
C ALA A 87 -7.17 11.93 1.93
N ILE A 88 -6.61 12.76 1.05
CA ILE A 88 -5.94 14.00 1.41
C ILE A 88 -6.90 15.15 1.08
N LEU A 89 -7.24 15.94 2.10
CA LEU A 89 -8.23 17.00 2.02
C LEU A 89 -7.56 18.36 2.19
N ASP A 90 -7.96 19.32 1.36
CA ASP A 90 -7.78 20.75 1.62
C ASP A 90 -8.91 21.23 2.52
N VAL A 91 -8.57 21.64 3.74
CA VAL A 91 -9.51 22.03 4.78
C VAL A 91 -9.68 23.54 4.92
N ARG A 92 -9.13 24.32 3.98
CA ARG A 92 -9.32 25.78 3.95
C ARG A 92 -10.75 26.16 3.57
N THR A 93 -11.42 25.32 2.78
CA THR A 93 -12.81 25.51 2.37
C THR A 93 -13.76 24.77 3.32
N LYS A 94 -14.98 25.30 3.49
CA LYS A 94 -16.03 24.64 4.29
C LYS A 94 -16.48 23.29 3.70
N GLN A 95 -16.26 23.08 2.40
CA GLN A 95 -16.63 21.86 1.68
C GLN A 95 -15.58 20.76 1.75
N GLN A 96 -14.36 21.05 2.25
CA GLN A 96 -13.23 20.12 2.38
C GLN A 96 -12.95 19.35 1.08
N ASP A 97 -12.14 19.95 0.22
CA ASP A 97 -11.89 19.42 -1.11
C ASP A 97 -10.88 18.28 -1.08
N ILE A 98 -11.23 17.13 -1.67
CA ILE A 98 -10.28 16.01 -1.81
C ILE A 98 -9.28 16.35 -2.91
N VAL A 99 -8.03 16.62 -2.51
CA VAL A 99 -6.92 16.99 -3.40
C VAL A 99 -6.04 15.80 -3.78
N GLY A 100 -6.17 14.68 -3.05
CA GLY A 100 -5.45 13.45 -3.39
C GLY A 100 -5.95 12.21 -2.67
N ALA A 101 -5.45 11.07 -3.09
CA ALA A 101 -5.76 9.77 -2.50
C ALA A 101 -4.53 8.86 -2.44
N ILE A 102 -4.46 8.03 -1.40
CA ILE A 102 -3.49 6.94 -1.28
C ILE A 102 -4.27 5.63 -1.30
N GLU A 103 -3.88 4.72 -2.20
CA GLU A 103 -4.48 3.39 -2.34
C GLU A 103 -3.52 2.32 -1.84
N VAL A 104 -4.02 1.37 -1.05
CA VAL A 104 -3.19 0.37 -0.36
C VAL A 104 -3.53 -1.04 -0.85
N LYS A 105 -2.52 -1.76 -1.36
CA LYS A 105 -2.66 -3.11 -1.91
C LYS A 105 -1.66 -4.05 -1.23
N ALA A 106 -2.18 -4.98 -0.41
CA ALA A 106 -1.36 -6.01 0.24
C ALA A 106 -1.83 -7.44 -0.11
N PRO A 107 -1.51 -7.94 -1.31
CA PRO A 107 -1.88 -9.29 -1.69
C PRO A 107 -1.03 -10.31 -0.93
N THR A 108 -1.70 -11.19 -0.18
CA THR A 108 -1.05 -12.18 0.71
C THR A 108 -1.00 -13.59 0.15
N ALA A 109 -1.79 -13.89 -0.90
CA ALA A 109 -1.79 -15.17 -1.61
C ALA A 109 -2.30 -14.98 -3.05
N SER A 110 -1.93 -15.90 -3.96
CA SER A 110 -2.41 -15.91 -5.36
C SER A 110 -2.15 -14.62 -6.15
N PHE A 111 -1.12 -13.83 -5.78
CA PHE A 111 -0.78 -12.59 -6.46
C PHE A 111 -0.39 -12.80 -7.92
N ALA A 112 0.47 -13.76 -8.23
CA ALA A 112 0.97 -13.96 -9.59
C ALA A 112 -0.15 -14.29 -10.60
N GLN A 113 -1.21 -14.97 -10.16
CA GLN A 113 -2.39 -15.26 -10.97
C GLN A 113 -3.24 -14.01 -11.23
N ASN A 114 -3.20 -13.03 -10.35
CA ASN A 114 -4.07 -11.85 -10.37
C ASN A 114 -3.30 -10.54 -10.61
N LYS A 115 -1.98 -10.59 -10.81
CA LYS A 115 -1.13 -9.39 -10.88
C LYS A 115 -1.61 -8.42 -11.95
N VAL A 116 -1.94 -8.94 -13.14
CA VAL A 116 -2.47 -8.13 -14.26
C VAL A 116 -3.74 -7.38 -13.84
N ASN A 117 -4.71 -8.07 -13.23
CA ASN A 117 -5.98 -7.46 -12.81
C ASN A 117 -5.78 -6.38 -11.74
N TYR A 118 -4.95 -6.65 -10.72
CA TYR A 118 -4.63 -5.65 -9.68
C TYR A 118 -4.06 -4.38 -10.28
N PHE A 119 -3.25 -4.53 -11.31
CA PHE A 119 -2.59 -3.42 -11.93
C PHE A 119 -3.45 -2.66 -12.94
N GLU A 120 -4.20 -3.35 -13.79
CA GLU A 120 -5.16 -2.73 -14.70
C GLU A 120 -6.21 -1.92 -13.92
N GLN A 121 -6.71 -2.49 -12.82
CA GLN A 121 -7.61 -1.77 -11.92
C GLN A 121 -6.93 -0.53 -11.33
N GLY A 122 -5.71 -0.67 -10.79
CA GLY A 122 -4.96 0.46 -10.24
C GLY A 122 -4.65 1.55 -11.26
N MET A 123 -4.39 1.20 -12.53
CA MET A 123 -4.24 2.18 -13.61
C MET A 123 -5.55 2.92 -13.89
N GLY A 124 -6.67 2.21 -13.97
CA GLY A 124 -7.98 2.81 -14.18
C GLY A 124 -8.38 3.76 -13.05
N GLU A 125 -8.10 3.40 -11.80
CA GLU A 125 -8.30 4.25 -10.62
C GLU A 125 -7.43 5.51 -10.67
N CYS A 126 -6.15 5.35 -11.03
CA CYS A 126 -5.20 6.44 -11.19
C CYS A 126 -5.70 7.44 -12.25
N VAL A 127 -6.08 6.94 -13.43
CA VAL A 127 -6.64 7.77 -14.51
C VAL A 127 -7.88 8.51 -14.06
N ASN A 128 -8.82 7.81 -13.41
CA ASN A 128 -10.08 8.37 -12.95
C ASN A 128 -9.87 9.56 -12.01
N LEU A 129 -8.90 9.47 -11.08
CA LEU A 129 -8.63 10.53 -10.11
C LEU A 129 -7.74 11.66 -10.68
N LYS A 130 -6.69 11.31 -11.43
CA LYS A 130 -5.77 12.30 -12.02
C LYS A 130 -6.44 13.18 -13.06
N LEU A 131 -7.34 12.63 -13.88
CA LEU A 131 -8.13 13.44 -14.84
C LEU A 131 -9.08 14.42 -14.14
N SER A 132 -9.46 14.16 -12.90
CA SER A 132 -10.18 15.10 -12.02
C SER A 132 -9.27 15.98 -11.18
N LYS A 133 -7.99 16.13 -11.59
CA LYS A 133 -6.97 16.96 -10.94
C LYS A 133 -6.68 16.57 -9.48
N LYS A 134 -6.89 15.30 -9.12
CA LYS A 134 -6.54 14.76 -7.80
C LYS A 134 -5.22 14.00 -7.89
N LYS A 135 -4.32 14.22 -6.93
CA LYS A 135 -3.07 13.45 -6.80
C LYS A 135 -3.40 11.99 -6.47
N TYR A 136 -2.60 11.05 -6.95
CA TYR A 136 -2.80 9.62 -6.73
C TYR A 136 -1.51 8.95 -6.29
N TYR A 137 -1.54 8.27 -5.15
CA TYR A 137 -0.40 7.56 -4.59
C TYR A 137 -0.76 6.09 -4.37
N ASP A 138 0.22 5.21 -4.53
CA ASP A 138 0.04 3.76 -4.38
C ASP A 138 0.97 3.23 -3.28
N VAL A 139 0.47 2.31 -2.46
CA VAL A 139 1.26 1.54 -1.51
C VAL A 139 1.06 0.06 -1.78
N TYR A 140 2.14 -0.64 -2.13
CA TYR A 140 2.15 -2.09 -2.30
C TYR A 140 2.89 -2.76 -1.17
N ILE A 141 2.29 -3.80 -0.58
CA ILE A 141 2.90 -4.56 0.50
C ILE A 141 2.92 -6.03 0.12
N TYR A 142 4.12 -6.56 -0.09
CA TYR A 142 4.36 -7.91 -0.59
C TYR A 142 5.17 -8.74 0.39
N LEU A 143 4.97 -10.05 0.32
CA LEU A 143 5.93 -11.03 0.81
C LEU A 143 6.84 -11.44 -0.37
N ASP A 144 8.13 -11.65 -0.11
CA ASP A 144 9.11 -12.13 -1.11
C ASP A 144 8.78 -13.53 -1.64
N LYS A 145 7.95 -14.29 -0.92
CA LYS A 145 7.41 -15.58 -1.34
C LYS A 145 5.91 -15.60 -1.19
N ILE A 146 5.21 -15.94 -2.27
CA ILE A 146 3.76 -15.92 -2.36
C ILE A 146 3.25 -17.35 -2.55
N PRO A 147 2.44 -17.87 -1.61
CA PRO A 147 1.86 -19.19 -1.76
C PRO A 147 0.70 -19.21 -2.76
N ASN A 148 0.59 -20.35 -3.44
CA ASN A 148 -0.52 -20.71 -4.29
C ASN A 148 -1.26 -21.91 -3.66
N PHE A 149 -2.48 -21.67 -3.19
CA PHE A 149 -3.32 -22.71 -2.59
C PHE A 149 -4.33 -23.26 -3.60
N LYS A 150 -4.46 -24.60 -3.68
CA LYS A 150 -5.39 -25.27 -4.60
C LYS A 150 -6.00 -26.51 -3.95
N GLY A 151 -7.18 -26.93 -4.44
CA GLY A 151 -7.86 -28.13 -3.99
C GLY A 151 -8.97 -27.88 -2.98
N SER A 152 -9.57 -28.98 -2.50
CA SER A 152 -10.53 -29.01 -1.40
C SER A 152 -10.14 -30.14 -0.44
N PRO A 153 -9.49 -29.84 0.71
CA PRO A 153 -9.17 -28.51 1.24
C PRO A 153 -8.11 -27.74 0.43
N LYS A 154 -8.03 -26.42 0.62
CA LYS A 154 -7.07 -25.55 -0.08
C LYS A 154 -5.66 -25.73 0.48
N MET A 155 -4.94 -26.72 -0.04
CA MET A 155 -3.57 -27.05 0.37
C MET A 155 -2.54 -26.20 -0.40
N LEU A 156 -1.37 -25.99 0.20
CA LEU A 156 -0.23 -25.39 -0.50
C LEU A 156 0.15 -26.25 -1.71
N LYS A 157 0.09 -25.65 -2.90
CA LYS A 157 0.47 -26.30 -4.16
C LYS A 157 1.87 -25.92 -4.59
N SER A 158 2.18 -24.63 -4.51
CA SER A 158 3.48 -24.07 -4.89
C SER A 158 3.74 -22.79 -4.12
N VAL A 159 5.01 -22.43 -4.02
CA VAL A 159 5.47 -21.14 -3.52
C VAL A 159 6.18 -20.46 -4.68
N GLU A 160 5.78 -19.24 -4.98
CA GLU A 160 6.38 -18.44 -6.05
C GLU A 160 7.23 -17.35 -5.41
N ASP A 161 8.51 -17.29 -5.79
CA ASP A 161 9.37 -16.18 -5.41
C ASP A 161 8.93 -14.94 -6.18
N LEU A 162 8.87 -13.80 -5.50
CA LEU A 162 8.63 -12.51 -6.11
C LEU A 162 9.89 -12.14 -6.89
N ASP A 163 9.84 -12.42 -8.19
CA ASP A 163 10.99 -12.41 -9.08
C ASP A 163 11.24 -11.04 -9.75
N GLN A 164 12.37 -10.95 -10.45
CA GLN A 164 12.73 -9.78 -11.26
C GLN A 164 11.62 -9.38 -12.25
N SER A 165 10.85 -10.33 -12.78
CA SER A 165 9.79 -10.04 -13.76
C SER A 165 8.66 -9.19 -13.17
N THR A 166 8.31 -9.44 -11.90
CA THR A 166 7.32 -8.66 -11.16
C THR A 166 7.80 -7.23 -10.94
N PHE A 167 9.08 -7.08 -10.61
CA PHE A 167 9.72 -5.79 -10.42
C PHE A 167 9.90 -5.00 -11.72
N ASP A 168 10.32 -5.64 -12.81
CA ASP A 168 10.42 -5.03 -14.14
C ASP A 168 9.06 -4.51 -14.61
N TRP A 169 8.00 -5.23 -14.27
CA TRP A 169 6.63 -4.83 -14.57
C TRP A 169 6.22 -3.60 -13.74
N LEU A 170 6.48 -3.61 -12.42
CA LEU A 170 6.27 -2.44 -11.54
C LEU A 170 7.07 -1.22 -12.01
N ARG A 171 8.30 -1.43 -12.50
CA ARG A 171 9.16 -0.40 -13.08
C ARG A 171 8.53 0.22 -14.33
N LYS A 172 8.04 -0.61 -15.25
CA LYS A 172 7.33 -0.15 -16.47
C LYS A 172 6.08 0.64 -16.13
N ARG A 173 5.28 0.17 -15.18
CA ARG A 173 4.07 0.87 -14.74
C ARG A 173 4.36 2.24 -14.14
N ASN A 174 5.40 2.34 -13.30
CA ASN A 174 5.84 3.62 -12.73
C ASN A 174 6.65 4.48 -13.70
N ASN A 175 6.71 4.05 -14.98
CA ASN A 175 7.37 4.72 -16.08
C ASN A 175 8.81 5.13 -15.75
N ILE A 176 9.52 4.24 -15.05
CA ILE A 176 10.89 4.47 -14.62
C ILE A 176 11.82 4.30 -15.82
N GLY A 177 12.28 5.43 -16.38
CA GLY A 177 13.18 5.48 -17.54
C GLY A 177 12.69 6.34 -18.70
N VAL A 178 11.52 6.99 -18.60
CA VAL A 178 10.99 7.88 -19.65
C VAL A 178 10.88 9.32 -19.11
N MET A 179 11.38 10.28 -19.89
CA MET A 179 11.81 11.61 -19.41
C MET A 179 10.71 12.68 -19.24
N SER A 180 9.44 12.41 -19.52
CA SER A 180 8.37 13.42 -19.36
C SER A 180 7.17 12.82 -18.65
N LYS A 181 7.16 12.93 -17.32
CA LYS A 181 6.20 12.24 -16.43
C LYS A 181 4.96 13.05 -16.05
N GLU A 182 4.99 14.37 -16.21
CA GLU A 182 4.02 15.26 -15.57
C GLU A 182 2.58 15.12 -16.11
N ASP A 183 2.38 14.48 -17.27
CA ASP A 183 1.07 14.42 -17.94
C ASP A 183 0.49 13.01 -18.14
N LEU A 184 1.09 11.95 -17.59
CA LEU A 184 0.55 10.60 -17.79
C LEU A 184 -0.51 10.26 -16.73
N PRO A 185 -1.80 10.16 -17.08
CA PRO A 185 -2.86 9.96 -16.10
C PRO A 185 -2.86 8.56 -15.49
N TYR A 186 -2.15 7.60 -16.09
CA TYR A 186 -2.06 6.21 -15.62
C TYR A 186 -0.85 5.94 -14.71
N VAL A 187 0.03 6.92 -14.51
CA VAL A 187 1.19 6.82 -13.63
C VAL A 187 0.88 7.53 -12.31
N PRO A 188 0.99 6.84 -11.15
CA PRO A 188 0.86 7.48 -9.84
C PRO A 188 1.84 8.64 -9.67
N ASN A 189 1.48 9.60 -8.81
CA ASN A 189 2.39 10.64 -8.36
C ASN A 189 3.62 10.04 -7.68
N SER A 190 3.39 9.10 -6.74
CA SER A 190 4.42 8.29 -6.12
C SER A 190 3.89 6.91 -5.75
N THR A 191 4.78 5.93 -5.72
CA THR A 191 4.49 4.56 -5.33
C THR A 191 5.48 4.09 -4.26
N LEU A 192 4.97 3.49 -3.19
CA LEU A 192 5.76 2.74 -2.21
C LEU A 192 5.62 1.24 -2.48
N ILE A 193 6.74 0.52 -2.47
CA ILE A 193 6.79 -0.94 -2.43
C ILE A 193 7.44 -1.34 -1.11
N MET A 194 6.68 -2.00 -0.26
CA MET A 194 7.16 -2.69 0.92
C MET A 194 7.30 -4.18 0.62
N LEU A 195 8.52 -4.70 0.69
CA LEU A 195 8.82 -6.11 0.50
C LEU A 195 9.30 -6.73 1.82
N LEU A 196 8.47 -7.62 2.36
CA LEU A 196 8.73 -8.34 3.58
C LEU A 196 9.22 -9.77 3.28
N LYS A 197 10.16 -10.24 4.08
CA LYS A 197 10.70 -11.59 4.03
C LYS A 197 9.66 -12.58 4.55
N SER A 198 9.29 -13.52 3.70
CA SER A 198 8.35 -14.58 4.02
C SER A 198 8.99 -15.64 4.91
N PRO A 199 8.27 -16.15 5.92
CA PRO A 199 8.71 -17.32 6.66
C PRO A 199 8.73 -18.58 5.76
N ASN A 200 9.55 -19.57 6.11
CA ASN A 200 9.56 -20.85 5.39
C ASN A 200 8.24 -21.58 5.63
N LEU A 201 7.45 -21.75 4.57
CA LEU A 201 6.12 -22.35 4.66
C LEU A 201 6.20 -23.88 4.83
N PRO A 202 5.45 -24.47 5.78
CA PRO A 202 5.26 -25.91 5.85
C PRO A 202 4.58 -26.44 4.58
N ASN A 203 4.97 -27.63 4.11
CA ASN A 203 4.41 -28.23 2.89
C ASN A 203 2.93 -28.61 3.04
N ASP A 204 2.48 -28.88 4.26
CA ASP A 204 1.13 -29.30 4.62
C ASP A 204 0.24 -28.12 5.05
N ILE A 205 0.71 -26.88 4.93
CA ILE A 205 -0.07 -25.71 5.34
C ILE A 205 -1.32 -25.52 4.47
N THR A 206 -2.46 -25.32 5.12
CA THR A 206 -3.72 -24.95 4.47
C THR A 206 -3.80 -23.44 4.29
N LYS A 207 -4.66 -22.98 3.38
CA LYS A 207 -4.96 -21.55 3.24
C LYS A 207 -5.47 -20.94 4.55
N GLU A 208 -6.25 -21.70 5.30
CA GLU A 208 -6.80 -21.30 6.59
C GLU A 208 -5.69 -21.17 7.66
N GLY A 209 -4.74 -22.12 7.69
CA GLY A 209 -3.60 -22.09 8.63
C GLY A 209 -2.51 -21.06 8.28
N TYR A 210 -2.49 -20.58 7.04
CA TYR A 210 -1.47 -19.66 6.54
C TYR A 210 -1.41 -18.32 7.29
N TYR A 211 -2.55 -17.70 7.58
CA TYR A 211 -2.55 -16.40 8.26
C TYR A 211 -2.14 -16.50 9.73
N SER A 212 -2.51 -17.59 10.41
CA SER A 212 -2.01 -17.90 11.76
C SER A 212 -0.48 -18.07 11.72
N PHE A 213 0.00 -18.86 10.75
CA PHE A 213 1.43 -19.08 10.56
C PHE A 213 2.20 -17.78 10.30
N LEU A 214 1.70 -16.91 9.41
CA LEU A 214 2.30 -15.60 9.15
C LEU A 214 2.38 -14.76 10.43
N THR A 215 1.26 -14.63 11.14
CA THR A 215 1.17 -13.82 12.37
C THR A 215 2.17 -14.32 13.41
N GLU A 216 2.25 -15.63 13.62
CA GLU A 216 3.14 -16.24 14.59
C GLU A 216 4.63 -16.10 14.23
N ASN A 217 4.98 -16.10 12.94
CA ASN A 217 6.36 -16.13 12.46
C ASN A 217 6.91 -14.76 12.02
N LEU A 218 6.02 -13.79 11.81
CA LEU A 218 6.37 -12.40 11.56
C LEU A 218 6.22 -11.53 12.81
N SER A 219 5.59 -12.04 13.89
CA SER A 219 5.33 -11.26 15.11
C SER A 219 6.54 -10.42 15.57
N PRO A 220 6.35 -9.12 15.83
CA PRO A 220 7.39 -8.24 16.39
C PRO A 220 7.92 -8.72 17.74
N LYS A 221 7.16 -9.57 18.45
CA LYS A 221 7.56 -10.18 19.72
C LYS A 221 8.65 -11.25 19.55
N LYS A 222 8.81 -11.81 18.35
CA LYS A 222 9.75 -12.90 18.06
C LYS A 222 10.92 -12.49 17.17
N LYS A 223 10.78 -11.40 16.42
CA LYS A 223 11.80 -10.92 15.48
C LYS A 223 11.93 -9.41 15.55
N ASN A 224 13.15 -8.92 15.38
CA ASN A 224 13.37 -7.50 15.12
C ASN A 224 12.59 -7.13 13.84
N PRO A 225 11.63 -6.19 13.87
CA PRO A 225 10.86 -5.80 12.71
C PRO A 225 11.76 -5.44 11.51
N ASN A 226 12.90 -4.79 11.74
CA ASN A 226 13.85 -4.43 10.69
C ASN A 226 14.58 -5.63 10.05
N SER A 227 14.54 -6.81 10.68
CA SER A 227 15.06 -8.06 10.10
C SER A 227 14.06 -8.77 9.18
N LEU A 228 12.83 -8.24 9.07
CA LEU A 228 11.78 -8.78 8.22
C LEU A 228 11.83 -8.22 6.81
N TYR A 229 12.82 -7.43 6.44
CA TYR A 229 13.01 -6.99 5.06
C TYR A 229 13.79 -8.02 4.25
N ALA A 230 13.40 -8.18 3.00
CA ALA A 230 14.27 -8.79 2.01
C ALA A 230 15.30 -7.74 1.58
N ASP A 231 16.50 -7.80 2.16
CA ASP A 231 17.58 -6.85 1.88
C ASP A 231 18.44 -7.26 0.66
N ASP A 232 19.02 -6.23 0.04
CA ASP A 232 20.23 -6.20 -0.82
C ASP A 232 20.11 -6.35 -2.35
N ALA A 233 19.15 -7.04 -2.94
CA ALA A 233 19.18 -7.24 -4.40
C ALA A 233 18.72 -6.02 -5.24
N PHE A 234 18.05 -5.03 -4.62
CA PHE A 234 17.21 -4.08 -5.35
C PHE A 234 17.44 -2.59 -5.03
N ASP A 235 18.23 -2.27 -4.00
CA ASP A 235 18.47 -0.89 -3.52
C ASP A 235 19.03 0.06 -4.60
N ASN A 236 19.74 -0.48 -5.59
CA ASN A 236 20.34 0.30 -6.67
C ASN A 236 19.44 0.48 -7.91
N LEU A 237 18.32 -0.24 -8.01
CA LEU A 237 17.45 -0.22 -9.20
C LEU A 237 16.33 0.83 -9.12
N PHE A 238 16.05 1.39 -7.94
CA PHE A 238 14.77 2.06 -7.67
C PHE A 238 14.84 3.48 -7.10
N LYS A 239 16.02 4.13 -7.01
CA LYS A 239 16.11 5.56 -6.69
C LYS A 239 15.70 6.42 -7.89
N THR A 240 14.43 6.43 -8.21
CA THR A 240 13.83 7.46 -9.06
C THR A 240 12.76 8.18 -8.28
N ARG A 241 12.55 9.46 -8.61
CA ARG A 241 11.79 10.46 -7.82
C ARG A 241 10.34 10.07 -7.42
N ASN A 242 9.82 8.92 -7.83
CA ASN A 242 8.41 8.54 -7.67
C ASN A 242 8.22 7.06 -7.27
N LEU A 243 9.30 6.31 -7.03
CA LEU A 243 9.21 4.92 -6.57
C LEU A 243 10.11 4.73 -5.36
N PHE A 244 9.51 4.29 -4.27
CA PHE A 244 10.17 4.08 -2.99
C PHE A 244 10.14 2.60 -2.68
N PHE A 245 11.29 2.02 -2.38
CA PHE A 245 11.40 0.61 -2.03
C PHE A 245 11.86 0.51 -0.59
N ASN A 246 11.04 -0.11 0.25
CA ASN A 246 11.29 -0.24 1.68
C ASN A 246 11.75 1.09 2.34
N ASP A 247 11.20 2.22 1.91
CA ASP A 247 11.50 3.56 2.42
C ASP A 247 10.20 4.34 2.60
N TYR A 248 9.50 4.01 3.69
CA TYR A 248 8.20 4.58 4.03
C TYR A 248 8.30 6.07 4.38
N GLU A 249 9.36 6.44 5.10
CA GLU A 249 9.61 7.83 5.49
C GLU A 249 9.80 8.73 4.27
N GLU A 250 10.63 8.31 3.31
CA GLU A 250 10.86 9.12 2.12
C GLU A 250 9.62 9.19 1.21
N PHE A 251 8.83 8.11 1.14
CA PHE A 251 7.53 8.16 0.45
C PHE A 251 6.60 9.22 1.04
N LEU A 252 6.48 9.29 2.37
CA LEU A 252 5.66 10.32 3.01
C LEU A 252 6.25 11.72 2.79
N ASN A 253 7.58 11.87 2.82
CA ASN A 253 8.24 13.15 2.55
C ASN A 253 7.95 13.64 1.12
N GLU A 254 7.95 12.74 0.13
CA GLU A 254 7.61 13.09 -1.25
C GLU A 254 6.17 13.60 -1.37
N ILE A 255 5.20 12.99 -0.66
CA ILE A 255 3.82 13.50 -0.61
C ILE A 255 3.77 14.92 -0.02
N ILE A 256 4.54 15.19 1.03
CA ILE A 256 4.64 16.52 1.65
C ILE A 256 5.18 17.55 0.64
N GLU A 257 6.24 17.21 -0.09
CA GLU A 257 6.78 18.10 -1.12
C GLU A 257 5.80 18.31 -2.27
N ASP A 258 5.08 17.27 -2.70
CA ASP A 258 4.00 17.36 -3.71
C ASP A 258 2.89 18.33 -3.28
N LEU A 259 2.51 18.32 -1.99
CA LEU A 259 1.53 19.25 -1.43
C LEU A 259 2.07 20.68 -1.34
N LYS A 260 3.35 20.86 -0.99
CA LYS A 260 3.98 22.20 -0.99
C LYS A 260 4.09 22.76 -2.41
N GLU A 261 4.36 21.93 -3.42
CA GLU A 261 4.38 22.36 -4.80
C GLU A 261 3.01 22.86 -5.27
N ASN A 262 1.91 22.24 -4.83
CA ASN A 262 0.56 22.73 -5.11
C ASN A 262 0.32 24.14 -4.54
N GLU A 263 0.97 24.51 -3.43
CA GLU A 263 0.85 25.84 -2.82
C GLU A 263 1.68 26.92 -3.55
N ARG A 264 2.62 26.52 -4.41
CA ARG A 264 3.48 27.44 -5.18
C ARG A 264 2.91 27.76 -6.57
N ARG A 265 1.89 27.04 -7.02
CA ARG A 265 1.24 27.19 -8.33
C ARG A 265 -0.03 28.03 -8.21
#